data_AF-A0A2W1MPR8-F1
#
_entry.id   AF-A0A2W1MPR8-F1
#
_cell.length_a   1.000
_cell.length_b   1.000
_cell.length_c   1.000
_cell.angle_alpha   90.00
_cell.angle_beta   90.00
_cell.angle_gamma   90.00
#
_symmetry.space_group_name_H-M   'P 1'
#
loop_
_entity.id
_entity.type
_entity.pdbx_description
1 polymer ?
#
loop_
_entity_poly.entity_id
_entity_poly.type
_entity_poly.pdbx_seq_one_letter_code
_entity_poly.pdbx_strand_id
1 'polypeptide(L)'
;GKQVGGADVPRLIYVRWQSLVEPQTYEAYIVIPETARQAMLKGEKAFCKADAKWITDYRNMLTVGLAPGGIAKVWLMGACLPAIDVARVQGSVVKLGPYGGTSGGKHRPLSAISQAYIEKHGIPYGSW
;
A
#
# COMPACT_ATOMS: atom_id res chain seq x y z
N GLY A 1 -0.68 -9.05 2.70
CA GLY A 1 -1.36 -7.80 3.13
C GLY A 1 -2.21 -8.08 4.35
N LYS A 2 -2.67 -7.04 5.04
CA LYS A 2 -3.68 -7.16 6.11
C LYS A 2 -4.98 -6.57 5.58
N GLN A 3 -6.04 -7.36 5.53
CA GLN A 3 -7.36 -6.87 5.17
C GLN A 3 -8.06 -6.32 6.41
N VAL A 4 -8.64 -5.13 6.27
CA VAL A 4 -9.44 -4.48 7.31
C VAL A 4 -10.84 -4.29 6.72
N GLY A 5 -11.86 -4.83 7.38
CA GLY A 5 -13.26 -4.74 6.98
C GLY A 5 -14.11 -4.11 8.08
N GLY A 6 -15.29 -3.61 7.71
CA GLY A 6 -16.25 -3.02 8.66
C GLY A 6 -15.84 -1.66 9.23
N ALA A 7 -14.78 -1.04 8.71
CA ALA A 7 -14.38 0.32 9.08
C ALA A 7 -15.10 1.36 8.23
N ASP A 8 -15.42 2.51 8.82
CA ASP A 8 -15.90 3.69 8.09
C ASP A 8 -14.83 4.25 7.15
N VAL A 9 -15.25 5.13 6.22
CA VAL A 9 -14.37 5.79 5.26
C VAL A 9 -13.25 6.55 6.00
N PRO A 10 -11.97 6.14 5.85
CA PRO A 10 -10.90 6.67 6.68
C PRO A 10 -10.48 8.08 6.23
N ARG A 11 -10.18 8.95 7.19
CA ARG A 11 -9.53 10.26 6.94
C ARG A 11 -8.01 10.16 6.87
N LEU A 12 -7.44 9.22 7.61
CA LEU A 12 -6.00 9.07 7.80
C LEU A 12 -5.67 7.59 7.96
N ILE A 13 -4.60 7.15 7.30
CA ILE A 13 -4.00 5.83 7.51
C ILE A 13 -2.59 6.04 8.04
N TYR A 14 -2.30 5.44 9.18
CA TYR A 14 -0.93 5.28 9.65
C TYR A 14 -0.45 3.87 9.32
N VAL A 15 0.72 3.79 8.70
CA VAL A 15 1.35 2.52 8.37
C VAL A 15 2.82 2.55 8.73
N ARG A 16 3.29 1.43 9.27
CA ARG A 16 4.70 1.16 9.54
C ARG A 16 5.06 -0.19 8.95
N TRP A 17 6.17 -0.25 8.23
CA TRP A 17 6.58 -1.46 7.52
C TRP A 17 8.09 -1.65 7.51
N GLN A 18 8.49 -2.90 7.34
CA GLN A 18 9.87 -3.29 7.19
C GLN A 18 10.15 -3.56 5.71
N SER A 19 11.17 -2.92 5.16
CA SER A 19 11.77 -3.36 3.91
C SER A 19 12.73 -4.52 4.22
N LEU A 20 12.68 -5.58 3.40
CA LEU A 20 13.58 -6.73 3.55
C LEU A 20 14.82 -6.61 2.67
N VAL A 21 14.66 -5.95 1.53
CA VAL A 21 15.68 -5.70 0.51
C VAL A 21 16.76 -4.76 1.03
N GLU A 22 16.32 -3.72 1.72
CA GLU A 22 17.16 -2.80 2.47
C GLU A 22 16.71 -2.96 3.93
N PRO A 23 17.61 -3.19 4.89
CA PRO A 23 17.22 -3.42 6.28
C PRO A 23 16.80 -2.10 6.95
N GLN A 24 15.67 -1.55 6.50
CA GLN A 24 15.09 -0.30 6.96
C GLN A 24 13.64 -0.53 7.38
N THR A 25 13.22 0.16 8.45
CA THR A 25 11.82 0.25 8.84
C THR A 25 11.35 1.65 8.53
N TYR A 26 10.20 1.78 7.90
CA TYR A 26 9.59 3.05 7.53
C TYR A 26 8.25 3.22 8.21
N GLU A 27 7.83 4.48 8.36
CA GLU A 27 6.48 4.83 8.71
C GLU A 27 5.95 5.97 7.83
N ALA A 28 4.63 6.03 7.66
CA ALA A 28 3.97 7.09 6.92
C ALA A 28 2.59 7.38 7.50
N TYR A 29 2.24 8.66 7.48
CA TYR A 29 0.90 9.16 7.72
C TYR A 29 0.29 9.56 6.38
N ILE A 30 -0.78 8.90 5.99
CA ILE A 30 -1.39 9.05 4.68
C ILE A 30 -2.77 9.66 4.87
N VAL A 31 -2.88 10.95 4.57
CA VAL A 31 -4.16 11.65 4.56
C VAL A 31 -4.94 11.22 3.33
N ILE A 32 -6.20 10.81 3.52
CA ILE A 32 -7.10 10.48 2.43
C ILE A 32 -7.88 11.75 2.09
N PRO A 33 -7.68 12.34 0.89
CA PRO A 33 -8.35 13.57 0.49
C PRO A 33 -9.86 13.41 0.48
N GLU A 34 -10.58 14.51 0.72
CA GLU A 34 -12.04 14.49 0.71
C GLU A 34 -12.61 13.98 -0.62
N THR A 35 -11.99 14.33 -1.74
CA THR A 35 -12.38 13.85 -3.07
C THR A 35 -12.32 12.32 -3.18
N ALA A 36 -11.29 11.70 -2.63
CA ALA A 36 -11.17 10.25 -2.59
C ALA A 36 -12.24 9.63 -1.67
N ARG A 37 -12.50 10.24 -0.50
CA ARG A 37 -13.56 9.78 0.42
C ARG A 37 -14.94 9.85 -0.22
N GLN A 38 -15.26 10.95 -0.91
CA GLN A 38 -16.51 11.09 -1.64
C GLN A 38 -16.62 10.09 -2.80
N ALA A 39 -15.52 9.78 -3.48
CA ALA A 39 -15.49 8.74 -4.51
C ALA A 39 -15.77 7.33 -3.97
N MET A 40 -15.43 7.04 -2.70
CA MET A 40 -15.77 5.77 -2.05
C MET A 40 -17.27 5.65 -1.72
N LEU A 41 -17.94 6.78 -1.46
CA LEU A 41 -19.35 6.84 -1.12
C LEU A 41 -20.28 6.84 -2.35
N LYS A 42 -19.73 7.14 -3.53
CA LYS A 42 -20.49 7.25 -4.77
C LYS A 42 -20.51 5.92 -5.52
N GLY A 43 -21.71 5.39 -5.75
CA GLY A 43 -21.92 4.28 -6.67
C GLY A 43 -21.79 4.73 -8.13
N GLU A 44 -21.12 3.94 -8.94
CA GLU A 44 -20.91 4.20 -10.37
C GLU A 44 -21.38 3.01 -11.21
N LYS A 45 -22.02 3.28 -12.35
CA LYS A 45 -22.35 2.24 -13.33
C LYS A 45 -21.06 1.75 -13.99
N ALA A 46 -20.79 0.46 -13.87
CA ALA A 46 -19.63 -0.20 -14.47
C ALA A 46 -20.06 -1.46 -15.20
N PHE A 47 -19.42 -1.75 -16.34
CA PHE A 47 -19.53 -3.04 -17.00
C PHE A 47 -18.55 -4.01 -16.37
N CYS A 48 -19.06 -5.04 -15.68
CA CYS A 48 -18.23 -6.07 -15.09
C CYS A 48 -17.96 -7.19 -16.09
N LYS A 49 -16.70 -7.33 -16.50
CA LYS A 49 -16.27 -8.34 -17.49
C LYS A 49 -16.41 -9.77 -16.98
N ALA A 50 -16.22 -10.00 -15.69
CA ALA A 50 -16.32 -11.34 -15.09
C ALA A 50 -17.71 -11.97 -15.31
N ASP A 51 -18.77 -11.15 -15.20
CA ASP A 51 -20.17 -11.60 -15.32
C ASP A 51 -20.86 -11.11 -16.60
N ALA A 52 -20.15 -10.36 -17.44
CA ALA A 52 -20.66 -9.68 -18.64
C ALA A 52 -21.91 -8.81 -18.40
N LYS A 53 -21.97 -8.10 -17.28
CA LYS A 53 -23.16 -7.33 -16.85
C LYS A 53 -22.83 -5.90 -16.45
N TRP A 54 -23.81 -5.01 -16.63
CA TRP A 54 -23.77 -3.68 -16.05
C TRP A 54 -24.27 -3.73 -14.61
N ILE A 55 -23.43 -3.28 -13.67
CA ILE A 55 -23.74 -3.21 -12.25
C ILE A 55 -23.52 -1.79 -11.73
N THR A 56 -24.02 -1.50 -10.54
CA THR A 56 -23.55 -0.37 -9.74
C THR A 56 -22.43 -0.87 -8.86
N ASP A 57 -21.21 -0.41 -9.13
CA ASP A 57 -20.01 -0.76 -8.37
C ASP A 57 -19.56 0.43 -7.50
N TYR A 58 -18.76 0.16 -6.48
CA TYR A 58 -18.24 1.14 -5.55
C TYR A 58 -16.73 1.00 -5.43
N ARG A 59 -16.04 2.11 -5.18
CA ARG A 59 -14.61 2.08 -4.84
C ARG A 59 -14.41 1.77 -3.35
N ASN A 60 -14.75 0.54 -2.97
CA ASN A 60 -14.70 0.07 -1.59
C ASN A 60 -13.35 -0.55 -1.20
N MET A 61 -12.37 -0.59 -2.10
CA MET A 61 -11.02 -1.10 -1.82
C MET A 61 -10.00 0.03 -1.80
N LEU A 62 -9.61 0.49 -0.62
CA LEU A 62 -8.50 1.42 -0.44
C LEU A 62 -7.21 0.62 -0.22
N THR A 63 -6.33 0.64 -1.22
CA THR A 63 -5.10 -0.17 -1.21
C THR A 63 -3.90 0.68 -0.90
N VAL A 64 -3.02 0.20 -0.02
CA VAL A 64 -1.74 0.84 0.32
C VAL A 64 -0.61 -0.09 -0.14
N GLY A 65 0.08 0.30 -1.21
CA GLY A 65 1.30 -0.32 -1.67
C GLY A 65 2.51 0.25 -0.94
N LEU A 66 3.36 -0.62 -0.41
CA LEU A 66 4.54 -0.27 0.38
C LEU A 66 5.79 -0.77 -0.35
N ALA A 67 6.65 0.15 -0.74
CA ALA A 67 7.85 -0.14 -1.52
C ALA A 67 9.13 0.06 -0.69
N PRO A 68 10.24 -0.57 -1.13
CA PRO A 68 11.58 -0.10 -0.79
C PRO A 68 11.78 1.38 -1.17
N GLY A 69 12.76 2.04 -0.55
CA GLY A 69 12.98 3.48 -0.64
C GLY A 69 12.01 4.31 0.20
N GLY A 70 11.17 3.67 1.00
CA GLY A 70 10.22 4.33 1.88
C GLY A 70 9.00 4.92 1.16
N ILE A 71 8.65 4.47 -0.05
CA ILE A 71 7.48 4.98 -0.76
C ILE A 71 6.20 4.21 -0.38
N ALA A 72 5.16 4.94 -0.02
CA ALA A 72 3.80 4.43 0.09
C ALA A 72 2.91 5.02 -1.01
N LYS A 73 2.27 4.18 -1.81
CA LYS A 73 1.25 4.58 -2.79
C LYS A 73 -0.11 4.12 -2.36
N VAL A 74 -1.10 4.97 -2.59
CA VAL A 74 -2.49 4.69 -2.24
C VAL A 74 -3.36 4.87 -3.45
N TRP A 75 -4.21 3.89 -3.70
CA TRP A 75 -5.18 3.93 -4.78
C TRP A 75 -6.50 3.29 -4.33
N LEU A 76 -7.58 3.80 -4.92
CA LEU A 76 -8.92 3.23 -4.77
C LEU A 76 -9.20 2.28 -5.91
N MET A 77 -9.81 1.14 -5.59
CA MET A 77 -10.33 0.19 -6.57
C MET A 77 -11.79 -0.15 -6.26
N GLY A 78 -12.53 -0.44 -7.32
CA GLY A 78 -13.76 -1.23 -7.25
C GLY A 78 -13.52 -2.57 -7.95
N ALA A 79 -14.47 -3.49 -7.84
CA ALA A 79 -14.34 -4.81 -8.47
C ALA A 79 -14.29 -4.72 -10.02
N CYS A 80 -15.03 -3.76 -10.57
CA CYS A 80 -15.22 -3.58 -12.01
C CYS A 80 -14.93 -2.13 -12.45
N LEU A 81 -14.55 -1.24 -11.52
CA LEU A 81 -14.17 0.15 -11.78
C LEU A 81 -12.65 0.30 -11.98
N PRO A 82 -12.20 1.23 -12.85
CA PRO A 82 -10.80 1.58 -12.94
C PRO A 82 -10.28 2.19 -11.64
N ALA A 83 -9.00 1.94 -11.36
CA ALA A 83 -8.34 2.47 -10.17
C ALA A 83 -8.20 4.00 -10.23
N ILE A 84 -8.26 4.64 -9.06
CA ILE A 84 -7.96 6.06 -8.89
C ILE A 84 -6.74 6.18 -7.99
N ASP A 85 -5.69 6.83 -8.48
CA ASP A 85 -4.55 7.20 -7.64
C ASP A 85 -4.99 8.27 -6.63
N VAL A 86 -4.67 8.02 -5.36
CA VAL A 86 -5.07 8.89 -4.24
C VAL A 86 -3.89 9.68 -3.71
N ALA A 87 -2.79 9.00 -3.43
CA ALA A 87 -1.63 9.61 -2.81
C ALA A 87 -0.35 8.83 -3.12
N ARG A 88 0.76 9.57 -3.16
CA ARG A 88 2.12 9.04 -3.08
C ARG A 88 2.83 9.77 -1.97
N VAL A 89 3.34 9.04 -0.98
CA VAL A 89 3.95 9.62 0.23
C VAL A 89 5.34 9.02 0.42
N GLN A 90 6.30 9.89 0.76
CA GLN A 90 7.60 9.48 1.26
C GLN A 90 7.49 9.22 2.77
N GLY A 91 7.75 7.99 3.17
CA GLY A 91 7.85 7.57 4.57
C GLY A 91 9.17 8.00 5.19
N SER A 92 9.15 8.15 6.51
CA SER A 92 10.32 8.43 7.33
C SER A 92 10.93 7.14 7.86
N VAL A 93 12.24 7.15 8.10
CA VAL A 93 12.95 6.02 8.71
C VAL A 93 12.67 5.95 10.20
N VAL A 94 12.25 4.78 10.67
CA VAL A 94 12.06 4.49 12.09
C VAL A 94 13.34 3.92 12.68
N LYS A 95 14.04 4.72 13.49
CA LYS A 95 15.33 4.35 14.12
C LYS A 95 15.25 3.15 15.05
N LEU A 96 14.09 2.89 15.67
CA LEU A 96 13.89 1.70 16.51
C LEU A 96 13.96 0.38 15.72
N GLY A 97 13.90 0.42 14.38
CA GLY A 97 13.86 -0.80 13.56
C GLY A 97 12.51 -1.53 13.67
N PRO A 98 12.43 -2.82 13.33
CA PRO A 98 11.16 -3.54 13.27
C PRO A 98 10.65 -3.96 14.66
N TYR A 99 9.40 -4.44 14.71
CA TYR A 99 8.77 -4.99 15.93
C TYR A 99 8.76 -4.04 17.14
N GLY A 100 8.67 -2.73 16.90
CA GLY A 100 8.68 -1.74 17.98
C GLY A 100 10.01 -1.65 18.74
N GLY A 101 11.11 -2.14 18.15
CA GLY A 101 12.44 -2.11 18.78
C GLY A 101 12.81 -3.35 19.59
N THR A 102 11.89 -4.30 19.75
CA THR A 102 12.14 -5.56 20.50
C THR A 102 13.19 -6.47 19.86
N SER A 103 13.55 -6.21 18.60
CA SER A 103 14.60 -6.90 17.85
C SER A 103 16.01 -6.32 18.04
N GLY A 104 16.16 -5.22 18.81
CA GLY A 104 17.42 -4.49 18.90
C GLY A 104 17.88 -3.92 17.55
N GLY A 105 16.94 -3.56 16.68
CA GLY A 105 17.20 -3.06 15.33
C GLY A 105 17.49 -4.13 14.28
N LYS A 106 17.41 -5.43 14.62
CA LYS A 106 17.66 -6.52 13.66
C LYS A 106 16.46 -6.76 12.74
N HIS A 107 16.71 -6.72 11.44
CA HIS A 107 15.74 -7.04 10.40
C HIS A 107 15.75 -8.53 10.07
N ARG A 108 14.62 -9.04 9.58
CA ARG A 108 14.60 -10.41 9.03
C ARG A 108 15.56 -10.50 7.85
N PRO A 109 16.46 -11.49 7.82
CA PRO A 109 17.36 -11.67 6.70
C PRO A 109 16.59 -12.15 5.47
N LEU A 110 17.15 -11.87 4.30
CA LEU A 110 16.71 -12.49 3.05
C LEU A 110 17.14 -13.95 3.01
N SER A 111 16.42 -14.77 2.25
CA SER A 111 16.93 -16.08 1.86
C SER A 111 18.10 -15.91 0.88
N ALA A 112 19.01 -16.88 0.80
CA ALA A 112 20.12 -16.85 -0.14
C ALA A 112 19.64 -16.70 -1.60
N ILE A 113 18.51 -17.32 -1.95
CA ILE A 113 17.90 -17.23 -3.28
C ILE A 113 17.42 -15.80 -3.56
N SER A 114 16.70 -15.19 -2.62
CA SER A 114 16.22 -13.81 -2.77
C SER A 114 17.39 -12.83 -2.85
N GLN A 115 18.42 -13.03 -2.03
CA GLN A 115 19.62 -12.19 -2.05
C GLN A 115 20.34 -12.27 -3.41
N ALA A 116 20.63 -13.48 -3.90
CA ALA A 116 21.28 -13.67 -5.20
C ALA A 116 20.46 -13.07 -6.36
N TYR A 117 19.13 -13.16 -6.30
CA TYR A 117 18.25 -12.54 -7.30
C TYR A 117 18.38 -11.01 -7.29
N ILE A 118 18.37 -10.40 -6.10
CA ILE A 118 18.49 -8.94 -5.95
C ILE A 118 19.87 -8.46 -6.39
N GLU A 119 20.93 -9.18 -6.04
CA GLU A 119 22.30 -8.85 -6.49
C GLU A 119 22.43 -8.89 -8.02
N LYS A 120 21.74 -9.84 -8.67
CA LYS A 120 21.74 -9.97 -10.13
C LYS A 120 20.88 -8.93 -10.85
N HIS A 121 19.71 -8.60 -10.32
CA HIS A 121 18.69 -7.82 -11.03
C HIS A 121 18.50 -6.39 -10.50
N GLY A 122 19.03 -6.10 -9.32
CA GLY A 122 18.81 -4.85 -8.61
C GLY A 122 17.37 -4.66 -8.14
N ILE A 123 17.06 -3.45 -7.70
CA ILE A 123 15.74 -3.04 -7.21
C ILE A 123 15.31 -1.78 -7.94
N PRO A 124 14.14 -1.76 -8.58
CA PRO A 124 13.69 -0.60 -9.34
C PRO A 124 13.05 0.44 -8.42
N TYR A 125 13.85 1.15 -7.62
CA TYR A 125 13.35 2.16 -6.66
C TYR A 125 12.48 3.26 -7.31
N GLY A 126 12.64 3.53 -8.62
CA GLY A 126 11.88 4.53 -9.36
C GLY A 126 10.61 4.03 -10.08
N SER A 127 10.29 2.74 -10.06
CA SER A 127 9.13 2.19 -10.81
C SER A 127 7.81 2.29 -10.05
N TRP A 128 7.89 2.59 -8.76
CA TRP A 128 6.73 2.82 -7.91
C TRP A 128 6.37 4.27 -8.04
#